data_AF-A0A7K4F3C7-F1
#
_entry.id   AF-A0A7K4F3C7-F1
#
_cell.length_a   1.000
_cell.length_b   1.000
_cell.length_c   1.000
_cell.angle_alpha   90.00
_cell.angle_beta   90.00
_cell.angle_gamma   90.00
#
_symmetry.space_group_name_H-M   'P 1'
#
loop_
_entity.id
_entity.type
_entity.pdbx_description
1 polymer ?
#
loop_
_entity_poly.entity_id
_entity_poly.type
_entity_poly.pdbx_seq_one_letter_code
_entity_poly.pdbx_strand_id
1 'polypeptide(L)' 'MLGSTEIIILVVVIGVLIFGAKKIPELAKTFGKAKGEFEKGKIEGEKELKDFKDKEKK' A
#
# COMPACT_ATOMS: atom_id res chain seq x y z
N MET A 1 12.78 26.67 20.23
CA MET A 1 11.73 25.64 20.06
C MET A 1 12.21 24.69 18.99
N LEU A 2 12.07 23.37 19.19
CA LEU A 2 12.31 22.43 18.10
C LEU A 2 11.24 22.68 17.04
N GLY A 3 11.64 22.82 15.78
CA GLY A 3 10.72 22.96 14.66
C GLY A 3 10.08 21.62 14.31
N SER A 4 9.01 21.70 13.52
CA SER A 4 8.31 20.51 13.00
C SER A 4 9.26 19.60 12.22
N THR A 5 10.20 20.19 11.48
CA THR A 5 11.21 19.46 10.70
C THR A 5 12.14 18.64 11.59
N GLU A 6 12.67 19.22 12.68
CA GLU A 6 13.56 18.50 13.61
C GLU A 6 12.84 17.34 14.29
N ILE A 7 11.56 17.52 14.64
CA ILE A 7 10.74 16.45 15.24
C ILE A 7 10.53 15.31 14.24
N ILE A 8 10.20 15.61 12.98
CA ILE A 8 10.02 14.60 11.94
C ILE A 8 11.32 13.80 11.73
N ILE A 9 12.46 14.48 11.65
CA ILE A 9 13.76 13.83 11.49
C ILE A 9 14.05 12.91 12.68
N LEU A 10 13.81 13.39 13.91
CA LEU A 10 14.03 12.59 15.12
C LEU A 10 13.19 11.31 15.12
N VAL A 11 11.90 11.42 14.79
CA VAL A 11 10.98 10.27 14.72
C VAL A 11 11.43 9.27 13.66
N VAL A 12 11.83 9.76 12.48
CA VAL A 12 12.34 8.89 11.40
C VAL A 12 13.62 8.18 11.83
N VAL A 13 14.57 8.88 12.44
CA VAL A 13 15.83 8.29 12.91
C VAL A 13 15.57 7.23 13.97
N ILE A 14 14.75 7.52 14.98
CA ILE A 14 14.39 6.55 16.02
C ILE A 14 13.68 5.34 15.40
N GLY A 15 12.74 5.57 14.48
CA GLY A 15 12.07 4.50 13.75
C GLY A 15 13.05 3.62 12.98
N VAL A 16 14.01 4.22 12.27
CA VAL A 16 15.04 3.49 11.53
C VAL A 16 15.99 2.74 12.47
N LEU A 17 16.29 3.25 13.67
CA LEU A 17 17.12 2.53 14.64
C LEU A 17 16.41 1.31 15.24
N ILE A 18 15.11 1.43 15.55
CA ILE A 18 14.31 0.33 16.11
C ILE A 18 14.04 -0.74 15.06
N PHE A 19 13.58 -0.34 13.88
CA PHE A 19 13.16 -1.27 12.83
C PHE A 19 14.30 -1.66 11.88
N GLY A 20 15.37 -0.86 11.82
CA GLY A 20 16.46 -1.03 10.87
C GLY A 20 16.14 -0.44 9.48
N ALA A 21 17.14 0.16 8.84
CA ALA A 21 17.00 0.77 7.51
C ALA A 21 16.54 -0.21 6.43
N LYS A 22 16.79 -1.52 6.60
CA LYS A 22 16.36 -2.58 5.67
C LYS A 22 14.85 -2.84 5.71
N LYS A 23 14.13 -2.49 6.79
CA LYS A 23 12.69 -2.73 6.88
C LYS A 23 11.86 -1.78 6.03
N ILE A 24 12.31 -0.55 5.80
CA ILE A 24 11.61 0.40 4.92
C ILE A 24 11.47 -0.13 3.47
N PRO A 25 12.54 -0.57 2.77
CA PRO A 25 12.41 -1.13 1.43
C PRO A 25 11.68 -2.48 1.40
N GLU A 26 11.80 -3.29 2.46
CA GLU A 26 11.07 -4.56 2.58
C GLU A 26 9.55 -4.31 2.68
N LEU A 27 9.12 -3.38 3.54
CA LEU A 27 7.73 -2.97 3.68
C LEU A 27 7.18 -2.33 2.40
N ALA A 28 7.95 -1.47 1.73
CA ALA A 28 7.55 -0.90 0.45
C ALA A 28 7.32 -1.98 -0.61
N LYS A 29 8.19 -3.00 -0.66
CA LYS A 29 8.06 -4.13 -1.60
C LYS A 29 6.84 -5.00 -1.29
N THR A 30 6.59 -5.34 -0.02
CA THR A 30 5.44 -6.17 0.37
C THR A 30 4.13 -5.41 0.18
N PHE A 31 4.08 -4.15 0.61
CA PHE A 31 2.91 -3.28 0.42
C PHE A 31 2.62 -3.03 -1.05
N GLY A 32 3.66 -2.78 -1.87
CA GLY A 32 3.51 -2.62 -3.32
C GLY A 32 2.94 -3.87 -4.00
N LYS A 33 3.39 -5.06 -3.61
CA LYS A 33 2.82 -6.33 -4.07
C LYS A 33 1.36 -6.49 -3.65
N ALA A 34 1.06 -6.26 -2.37
CA ALA A 34 -0.29 -6.38 -1.85
C ALA A 34 -1.26 -5.42 -2.56
N LYS A 35 -0.86 -4.16 -2.75
CA LYS A 35 -1.64 -3.16 -3.51
C LYS A 35 -1.83 -3.59 -4.97
N GLY A 36 -0.79 -4.14 -5.61
CA GLY A 36 -0.86 -4.63 -6.99
C GLY A 36 -1.86 -5.78 -7.16
N GLU A 37 -1.80 -6.79 -6.28
CA GLU A 37 -2.73 -7.92 -6.30
C GLU A 37 -4.17 -7.47 -5.96
N PHE A 38 -4.32 -6.53 -5.02
CA PHE A 38 -5.63 -5.94 -4.71
C PHE A 38 -6.27 -5.22 -5.90
N GLU A 39 -5.52 -4.37 -6.61
CA GLU A 39 -6.04 -3.67 -7.79
C GLU A 39 -6.41 -4.64 -8.92
N LYS A 40 -5.61 -5.69 -9.15
CA LYS A 40 -5.95 -6.74 -10.13
C LYS A 40 -7.26 -7.44 -9.78
N GLY A 41 -7.38 -7.91 -8.53
CA GLY A 41 -8.59 -8.58 -8.06
C GLY A 41 -9.82 -7.68 -8.11
N LYS A 42 -9.65 -6.38 -7.84
CA LYS A 42 -10.73 -5.38 -8.00
C LYS A 42 -11.19 -5.27 -9.44
N ILE A 43 -10.26 -5.13 -10.40
CA ILE A 43 -10.60 -5.02 -11.83
C ILE A 43 -11.28 -6.30 -12.34
N GLU A 44 -10.77 -7.48 -11.95
CA GLU A 44 -11.35 -8.77 -12.31
C GLU A 44 -12.77 -8.90 -11.75
N GLY A 45 -12.98 -8.57 -10.48
CA GLY A 45 -14.30 -8.59 -9.84
C GLY A 45 -15.29 -7.61 -10.46
N GLU A 46 -14.85 -6.42 -10.85
CA GLU A 46 -15.70 -5.45 -11.57
C GLU A 46 -16.10 -5.98 -12.96
N LYS A 47 -15.18 -6.64 -13.67
CA LYS A 47 -15.44 -7.24 -14.97
C LYS A 47 -16.42 -8.40 -14.87
N GLU A 48 -16.21 -9.31 -13.92
CA GLU A 48 -17.14 -10.42 -13.66
C GLU A 48 -18.53 -9.89 -13.32
N LEU A 49 -18.64 -8.91 -12.43
CA LEU A 49 -19.93 -8.30 -12.07
C LEU A 49 -20.64 -7.68 -13.29
N LYS A 50 -19.89 -7.07 -14.21
CA LYS A 50 -20.44 -6.53 -15.45
C LYS A 50 -20.93 -7.65 -16.37
N ASP A 51 -20.13 -8.70 -16.56
CA ASP A 51 -20.48 -9.85 -17.39
C ASP A 51 -21.71 -10.60 -16.86
N PHE A 52 -21.88 -10.70 -15.53
CA PHE A 52 -23.09 -11.24 -14.89
C PHE A 52 -24.33 -10.39 -15.21
N LYS A 53 -24.24 -9.06 -15.06
CA LYS A 53 -25.34 -8.13 -15.34
C LYS A 53 -25.74 -8.11 -16.82
N ASP A 54 -24.78 -8.24 -17.72
CA ASP A 54 -25.04 -8.28 -19.17
C ASP A 54 -25.67 -9.61 -19.60
N LYS A 55 -25.39 -10.72 -18.89
CA LYS A 55 -26.07 -12.02 -19.09
C LYS A 55 -27.50 -12.03 -18.56
N GLU A 56 -27.80 -11.40 -17.41
CA GLU A 56 -29.17 -11.31 -16.88
C GLU A 56 -30.12 -10.45 -17.75
N LYS A 57 -29.57 -9.53 -18.56
CA LYS A 57 -30.35 -8.63 -19.42
C LYS A 57 -30.66 -9.21 -20.81
N LYS A 58 -30.11 -10.38 -21.14
CA LYS A 58 -30.36 -11.11 -22.39
C LYS A 58 -31.36 -12.23 -22.16
#